data_AF-W4FEU4-F1
#
_entry.id   AF-W4FEU4-F1
#
_cell.length_a   1.000
_cell.length_b   1.000
_cell.length_c   1.000
_cell.angle_alpha   90.00
_cell.angle_beta   90.00
_cell.angle_gamma   90.00
#
_symmetry.space_group_name_H-M   'P 1'
#
loop_
_entity.id
_entity.type
_entity.pdbx_description
1 polymer ?
#
loop_
_entity_poly.entity_id
_entity_poly.type
_entity_poly.pdbx_seq_one_letter_code
_entity_poly.pdbx_strand_id
1 'polypeptide(L)' 'MVDLIEDATKAANATIIDFADNQCFQDVCEVVSMKEGEPVLKDSNHIRSYFARNYLTVLDQVVTAAMAKS' A
#
# COMPACT_ATOMS: atom_id res chain seq x y z
N MET A 1 -12.39 -12.48 -4.34
CA MET A 1 -10.96 -12.83 -4.54
C MET A 1 -10.11 -12.27 -3.41
N VAL A 2 -10.35 -11.02 -3.00
CA VAL A 2 -9.71 -10.40 -1.82
C VAL A 2 -9.95 -11.24 -0.55
N ASP A 3 -11.19 -11.69 -0.29
CA ASP A 3 -11.53 -12.48 0.90
C ASP A 3 -10.69 -13.76 1.08
N LEU A 4 -10.36 -14.46 -0.02
CA LEU A 4 -9.56 -15.69 0.04
C LEU A 4 -8.10 -15.41 0.40
N ILE A 5 -7.54 -14.30 -0.11
CA ILE A 5 -6.18 -13.85 0.25
C ILE A 5 -6.18 -13.36 1.69
N GLU A 6 -7.23 -12.67 2.11
CA GLU A 6 -7.38 -12.22 3.49
C GLU A 6 -7.39 -13.35 4.50
N ASP A 7 -8.25 -14.34 4.27
CA ASP A 7 -8.40 -15.50 5.16
C ASP A 7 -7.11 -16.33 5.22
N ALA A 8 -6.46 -16.56 4.07
CA ALA A 8 -5.19 -17.28 4.02
C ALA A 8 -4.08 -16.54 4.78
N THR A 9 -4.01 -15.21 4.66
CA THR A 9 -2.97 -14.41 5.32
C THR A 9 -3.21 -14.35 6.84
N LYS A 10 -4.46 -14.21 7.27
CA LYS A 10 -4.86 -14.31 8.68
C LYS A 10 -4.51 -15.68 9.26
N ALA A 11 -4.81 -16.77 8.54
CA ALA A 11 -4.48 -18.14 8.95
C ALA A 11 -2.96 -18.38 9.07
N ALA A 12 -2.16 -17.68 8.27
CA ALA A 12 -0.69 -17.75 8.33
C ALA A 12 -0.07 -16.85 9.42
N ASN A 13 -0.87 -16.13 10.22
CA ASN A 13 -0.39 -15.11 11.17
C ASN A 13 0.53 -14.06 10.51
N ALA A 14 0.21 -13.70 9.28
CA ALA A 14 0.95 -12.71 8.48
C ALA A 14 0.15 -11.40 8.38
N THR A 15 0.84 -10.34 7.97
CA THR A 15 0.26 -9.02 7.74
C THR A 15 0.00 -8.82 6.25
N ILE A 16 -1.20 -8.36 5.90
CA ILE A 16 -1.54 -7.95 4.54
C ILE A 16 -1.14 -6.49 4.38
N ILE A 17 -0.42 -6.19 3.32
CA ILE A 17 -0.12 -4.82 2.91
C ILE A 17 -0.98 -4.55 1.68
N ASP A 18 -2.08 -3.83 1.86
CA ASP A 18 -3.00 -3.51 0.77
C ASP A 18 -2.66 -2.14 0.17
N PHE A 19 -1.97 -2.15 -0.98
CA PHE A 19 -1.63 -0.91 -1.68
C PHE A 19 -2.85 -0.11 -2.16
N ALA A 20 -4.04 -0.73 -2.23
CA ALA A 20 -5.27 -0.01 -2.53
C ALA A 20 -5.57 1.08 -1.51
N ASP A 21 -5.15 0.92 -0.25
CA ASP A 21 -5.32 1.94 0.80
C ASP A 21 -4.58 3.26 0.48
N ASN A 22 -3.54 3.20 -0.35
CA ASN A 22 -2.83 4.40 -0.83
C ASN A 22 -3.27 4.86 -2.21
N GLN A 23 -3.66 3.93 -3.08
CA GLN A 23 -3.84 4.20 -4.51
C GLN A 23 -5.30 4.38 -4.90
N CYS A 24 -6.25 3.86 -4.11
CA CYS A 24 -7.65 3.77 -4.50
C CYS A 24 -8.53 4.65 -3.61
N PHE A 25 -9.40 5.44 -4.24
CA PHE A 25 -10.41 6.27 -3.58
C PHE A 25 -11.73 6.12 -4.32
N GLN A 26 -12.81 5.81 -3.58
CA GLN A 26 -14.16 5.64 -4.16
C GLN A 26 -14.18 4.71 -5.39
N ASP A 27 -13.57 3.53 -5.27
CA ASP A 27 -13.46 2.52 -6.32
C ASP A 27 -12.62 2.89 -7.55
N VAL A 28 -11.90 4.02 -7.50
CA VAL A 28 -10.96 4.44 -8.55
C VAL A 28 -9.54 4.36 -8.01
N CYS A 29 -8.70 3.55 -8.65
CA CYS A 29 -7.28 3.47 -8.35
C CYS A 29 -6.51 4.48 -9.22
N GLU A 30 -6.09 5.56 -8.59
CA GLU A 30 -5.47 6.71 -9.23
C GLU A 30 -4.03 6.38 -9.62
N VAL A 31 -3.69 6.70 -10.88
CA VAL A 31 -2.31 6.54 -11.41
C VAL A 31 -1.45 7.78 -11.20
N VAL A 32 -2.07 8.86 -10.69
CA VAL A 32 -1.46 10.13 -10.32
C VAL A 32 -1.85 10.44 -8.87
N SER A 33 -0.93 10.96 -8.07
CA SER A 33 -1.24 11.33 -6.70
C SER A 33 -2.25 12.48 -6.67
N MET A 34 -3.35 12.30 -5.92
CA MET A 34 -4.42 13.29 -5.81
C MET A 34 -3.98 14.59 -5.11
N LYS A 35 -2.83 14.58 -4.44
CA LYS A 35 -2.31 15.72 -3.69
C LYS A 35 -1.42 16.64 -4.52
N GLU A 36 -0.43 16.10 -5.23
CA GLU A 36 0.60 16.90 -5.91
C GLU A 36 0.60 16.73 -7.44
N GLY A 37 -0.27 15.87 -8.00
CA GLY A 37 -0.33 15.65 -9.45
C GLY A 37 0.86 14.85 -10.00
N GLU A 38 1.57 14.12 -9.14
CA GLU A 38 2.75 13.34 -9.54
C GLU A 38 2.38 11.90 -9.90
N PRO A 39 2.95 11.31 -10.97
CA PRO A 39 2.72 9.91 -11.30
C PRO A 39 3.09 8.96 -10.15
N VAL A 40 2.28 7.93 -9.92
CA VAL A 40 2.53 6.89 -8.90
C VAL A 40 3.62 5.92 -9.37
N LEU A 41 3.57 5.52 -10.64
CA LEU A 41 4.45 4.52 -11.23
C LEU A 41 5.49 5.14 -12.18
N LYS A 42 6.67 4.54 -12.26
CA LYS A 42 7.73 4.89 -13.22
C LYS A 42 7.46 4.24 -14.58
N ASP A 43 6.95 3.01 -14.54
CA ASP A 43 6.63 2.13 -15.66
C ASP A 43 5.51 1.16 -15.24
N SER A 44 5.26 0.10 -15.99
CA SER A 44 4.13 -0.80 -15.77
C SER A 44 4.13 -1.54 -14.42
N ASN A 45 5.25 -1.59 -13.69
CA ASN A 45 5.34 -2.41 -12.48
C ASN A 45 6.23 -1.84 -11.36
N HIS A 46 6.75 -0.62 -11.48
CA HIS A 46 7.60 0.00 -10.45
C HIS A 46 6.99 1.30 -9.90
N ILE A 47 6.82 1.35 -8.58
CA ILE A 47 6.45 2.58 -7.85
C ILE A 47 7.62 3.58 -7.92
N ARG A 48 7.32 4.85 -8.17
CA ARG A 48 8.34 5.92 -8.14
C ARG A 48 8.85 6.12 -6.73
N SER A 49 10.15 6.33 -6.60
CA SER A 49 10.80 6.64 -5.31
C SER A 49 10.20 7.86 -4.62
N TYR A 50 9.79 8.88 -5.38
CA TYR A 50 9.08 10.04 -4.84
C TYR A 50 7.74 9.66 -4.21
N PHE A 51 6.95 8.81 -4.88
CA PHE A 51 5.68 8.33 -4.32
C PHE A 51 5.91 7.49 -3.07
N ALA A 52 6.83 6.53 -3.14
CA ALA A 52 7.19 5.66 -2.02
C ALA A 52 7.59 6.47 -0.77
N ARG A 53 8.41 7.51 -0.94
CA ARG A 53 8.90 8.33 0.16
C ARG A 53 7.83 9.20 0.82
N ASN A 54 6.87 9.71 0.05
CA ASN A 54 5.98 10.77 0.53
C ASN A 54 4.54 10.30 0.78
N TYR A 55 4.09 9.19 0.17
CA TYR A 55 2.68 8.78 0.19
C TYR A 55 2.43 7.30 0.50
N LEU A 56 3.45 6.44 0.53
CA LEU A 56 3.26 4.99 0.72
C LEU A 56 3.09 4.62 2.21
N THR A 57 2.09 5.22 2.84
CA THR A 57 1.81 5.08 4.27
C THR A 57 1.28 3.70 4.67
N VAL A 58 0.84 2.87 3.71
CA VAL A 58 0.41 1.49 4.01
C VAL A 58 1.53 0.68 4.67
N LEU A 59 2.80 1.03 4.44
CA LEU A 59 3.95 0.36 5.07
C LEU A 59 4.15 0.77 6.53
N ASP A 60 3.53 1.85 7.00
CA ASP A 60 3.67 2.31 8.39
C ASP A 60 3.18 1.24 9.37
N GLN A 61 2.19 0.42 8.98
CA GLN A 61 1.72 -0.70 9.81
C GLN A 61 2.84 -1.70 10.13
N VAL A 62 3.78 -1.92 9.20
CA VAL A 62 4.91 -2.83 9.38
C VAL A 62 5.91 -2.22 10.37
N VAL A 63 6.20 -0.93 10.20
CA VAL A 63 7.08 -0.20 11.11
C VAL A 63 6.49 -0.17 12.52
N THR A 64 5.21 0.17 12.66
CA THR A 64 4.50 0.16 13.94
C THR A 64 4.51 -1.22 14.58
N ALA A 65 4.23 -2.28 13.82
CA ALA A 65 4.27 -3.65 14.34
C ALA A 65 5.68 -4.09 14.78
N ALA A 66 6.72 -3.66 14.07
CA ALA A 66 8.11 -3.91 14.44
C ALA A 66 8.51 -3.15 15.72
N MET A 67 8.13 -1.88 15.83
CA MET A 67 8.44 -1.03 16.98
C MET A 67 7.69 -1.43 18.25
N ALA A 68 6.46 -1.94 18.14
CA ALA A 68 5.67 -2.42 19.28
C ALA A 68 6.24 -3.70 19.94
N LYS A 69 7.16 -4.40 19.26
CA LYS A 69 7.83 -5.62 19.76
C LYS A 69 9.22 -5.33 20.36
N SER A 70 9.63 -4.06 20.44
CA SER A 70 10.93 -3.63 20.97
C SER A 70 10.87 -3.22 22.44
#